data_AF-A0A1Q9A3F6-F1
#
_entry.id   AF-A0A1Q9A3F6-F1
#
_cell.length_a   1.000
_cell.length_b   1.000
_cell.length_c   1.000
_cell.angle_alpha   90.00
_cell.angle_beta   90.00
_cell.angle_gamma   90.00
#
_symmetry.space_group_name_H-M   'P 1'
#
loop_
_entity.id
_entity.type
_entity.pdbx_description
1 polymer ?
#
loop_
_entity_poly.entity_id
_entity_poly.type
_entity_poly.pdbx_seq_one_letter_code
_entity_poly.pdbx_strand_id
1 'polypeptide(L)'
;MPNTAAKLEPVASTLAFFPLASRRDLVRSAAVTLDRLQGNDATVYWRATCRQLGAELLDLGCPEDVMRDEIMSFQDAVQMELMWLNRDKEARG
;
A
#
# COMPACT_ATOMS: atom_id res chain seq x y z
N MET A 1 39.87 23.37 14.45
CA MET A 1 38.49 23.49 14.96
C MET A 1 37.52 23.34 13.79
N PRO A 2 37.02 22.13 13.44
CA PRO A 2 35.91 22.01 12.51
C PRO A 2 34.58 22.14 13.26
N ASN A 3 33.72 23.00 12.75
CA ASN A 3 32.49 23.45 13.37
C ASN A 3 31.37 22.42 13.19
N THR A 4 30.60 22.28 14.26
CA THR A 4 29.37 21.54 14.43
C THR A 4 28.34 21.87 13.34
N ALA A 5 27.96 20.87 12.55
CA ALA A 5 26.67 20.82 11.88
C ALA A 5 26.33 19.35 11.64
N ALA A 6 26.10 18.61 12.74
CA ALA A 6 25.28 17.41 12.65
C ALA A 6 23.91 17.87 12.16
N LYS A 7 23.68 17.67 10.86
CA LYS A 7 22.39 17.80 10.20
C LYS A 7 21.43 16.94 10.99
N LEU A 8 20.65 17.57 11.86
CA LEU A 8 19.52 16.93 12.52
C LEU A 8 18.52 16.65 11.40
N GLU A 9 18.61 15.45 10.86
CA GLU A 9 17.58 14.85 10.02
C GLU A 9 16.24 15.08 10.75
N PRO A 10 15.20 15.60 10.07
CA PRO A 10 13.91 15.71 10.70
C PRO A 10 13.50 14.29 11.07
N VAL A 11 13.47 14.00 12.36
CA VAL A 11 12.71 12.88 12.91
C VAL A 11 11.27 13.21 12.55
N ALA A 12 10.86 12.77 11.36
CA ALA A 12 9.47 12.70 10.98
C ALA A 12 8.84 11.88 12.10
N SER A 13 8.21 12.59 13.04
CA SER A 13 7.37 12.00 14.06
C SER A 13 6.43 11.10 13.30
N THR A 14 6.75 9.81 13.29
CA THR A 14 6.01 8.77 12.62
C THR A 14 4.69 8.74 13.36
N LEU A 15 3.78 9.62 12.96
CA LEU A 15 2.39 9.49 13.28
C LEU A 15 2.09 8.09 12.80
N ALA A 16 1.85 7.18 13.74
CA ALA A 16 1.54 5.79 13.45
C ALA A 16 0.16 5.78 12.79
N PHE A 17 0.09 6.24 11.55
CA PHE A 17 -0.99 5.95 10.65
C PHE A 17 -0.92 4.44 10.50
N PHE A 18 -1.90 3.74 11.09
CA PHE A 18 -1.96 2.28 11.07
C PHE A 18 -1.65 1.79 9.65
N PRO A 19 -0.52 1.07 9.45
CA PRO A 19 0.04 0.86 8.12
C PRO A 19 -1.01 0.20 7.24
N LEU A 20 -1.22 0.69 6.02
CA LEU A 20 -2.21 0.12 5.12
C LEU A 20 -1.91 -1.36 4.86
N ALA A 21 -0.63 -1.72 4.79
CA ALA A 21 -0.17 -3.11 4.67
C ALA A 21 -0.52 -3.99 5.89
N SER A 22 -0.67 -3.40 7.08
CA SER A 22 -1.13 -4.13 8.28
C SER A 22 -2.63 -4.41 8.28
N ARG A 23 -3.41 -3.75 7.40
CA ARG A 23 -4.84 -4.01 7.21
C ARG A 23 -5.05 -5.25 6.34
N ARG A 24 -4.76 -6.42 6.90
CA ARG A 24 -4.87 -7.72 6.22
C ARG A 24 -6.21 -7.95 5.53
N ASP A 25 -7.32 -7.53 6.13
CA ASP A 25 -8.65 -7.67 5.52
C ASP A 25 -8.79 -6.84 4.25
N LEU A 26 -8.22 -5.63 4.23
CA LEU A 26 -8.22 -4.76 3.06
C LEU A 26 -7.34 -5.35 1.95
N VAL A 27 -6.13 -5.80 2.31
CA VAL A 27 -5.18 -6.44 1.38
C VAL A 27 -5.81 -7.68 0.75
N ARG A 28 -6.38 -8.57 1.56
CA ARG A 28 -7.03 -9.79 1.08
C ARG A 28 -8.26 -9.50 0.23
N SER A 29 -9.12 -8.58 0.66
CA SER A 29 -10.33 -8.21 -0.09
C SER A 29 -9.98 -7.63 -1.47
N ALA A 30 -8.95 -6.78 -1.54
CA ALA A 30 -8.43 -6.25 -2.79
C ALA A 30 -7.86 -7.36 -3.67
N ALA A 31 -7.03 -8.26 -3.12
CA ALA A 31 -6.47 -9.39 -3.86
C ALA A 31 -7.55 -10.34 -4.40
N VAL A 32 -8.56 -10.70 -3.60
CA VAL A 32 -9.69 -11.53 -4.05
C VAL A 32 -10.52 -10.83 -5.12
N THR A 33 -10.72 -9.52 -5.00
CA THR A 33 -11.43 -8.74 -6.02
C THR A 33 -10.63 -8.69 -7.33
N LEU A 34 -9.32 -8.45 -7.25
CA LEU A 34 -8.42 -8.46 -8.40
C LEU A 34 -8.28 -9.83 -9.05
N ASP A 35 -8.38 -10.91 -8.27
CA ASP A 35 -8.38 -12.27 -8.77
C ASP A 35 -9.69 -12.62 -9.53
N ARG A 36 -10.81 -12.04 -9.10
CA ARG A 36 -12.12 -12.20 -9.77
C ARG A 36 -12.26 -11.31 -11.00
N LEU A 37 -11.76 -10.08 -10.94
CA LEU A 37 -11.76 -9.15 -12.06
C LEU A 37 -10.63 -9.52 -13.02
N GLN A 38 -10.87 -9.40 -14.32
CA GLN A 38 -9.87 -9.75 -15.32
C GLN A 38 -9.70 -8.59 -16.32
N GLY A 39 -8.47 -8.38 -16.79
CA GLY A 39 -8.16 -7.38 -17.79
C GLY A 39 -8.42 -5.93 -17.34
N ASN A 40 -9.22 -5.21 -18.13
CA ASN A 40 -9.41 -3.77 -17.96
C ASN A 40 -10.14 -3.41 -16.64
N ASP A 41 -11.12 -4.21 -16.23
CA ASP A 41 -11.88 -3.97 -14.99
C ASP A 41 -10.99 -4.05 -13.74
N ALA A 42 -10.06 -5.03 -13.70
CA ALA A 42 -9.09 -5.14 -12.62
C ALA A 42 -8.19 -3.90 -12.55
N THR A 43 -7.73 -3.39 -13.69
CA THR A 43 -6.87 -2.20 -13.77
C THR A 43 -7.62 -0.94 -13.31
N VAL A 44 -8.88 -0.77 -13.74
CA VAL A 44 -9.72 0.38 -13.36
C VAL A 44 -9.98 0.35 -11.86
N TYR A 45 -10.40 -0.80 -11.32
CA TYR A 45 -10.59 -1.00 -9.89
C TYR A 45 -9.31 -0.68 -9.11
N TRP A 46 -8.17 -1.25 -9.52
CA TRP A 46 -6.91 -1.06 -8.80
C TRP A 46 -6.46 0.39 -8.73
N ARG A 47 -6.55 1.10 -9.86
CA ARG A 47 -6.24 2.53 -9.93
C ARG A 47 -7.17 3.34 -9.06
N ALA A 48 -8.47 3.01 -9.04
CA ALA A 48 -9.45 3.69 -8.20
C ALA A 48 -9.14 3.47 -6.70
N THR A 49 -8.89 2.22 -6.29
CA THR A 49 -8.54 1.86 -4.91
C THR A 49 -7.27 2.58 -4.43
N CYS A 50 -6.19 2.56 -5.22
CA CYS A 50 -4.95 3.24 -4.84
C CYS A 50 -5.15 4.77 -4.73
N ARG A 51 -5.92 5.37 -5.64
CA ARG A 51 -6.24 6.81 -5.58
C ARG A 51 -7.08 7.16 -4.37
N GLN A 52 -8.09 6.34 -4.06
CA GLN A 52 -8.94 6.54 -2.89
C GLN A 52 -8.14 6.46 -1.60
N LEU A 53 -7.32 5.40 -1.42
CA LEU A 53 -6.48 5.24 -0.24
C LEU A 53 -5.45 6.38 -0.12
N GLY A 54 -4.86 6.81 -1.23
CA GLY A 54 -3.94 7.95 -1.23
C GLY A 54 -4.64 9.25 -0.82
N ALA A 55 -5.86 9.49 -1.32
CA ALA A 55 -6.66 10.65 -0.93
C ALA A 55 -7.06 10.60 0.55
N GLU A 56 -7.45 9.43 1.07
CA GLU A 56 -7.76 9.25 2.50
C GLU A 56 -6.55 9.54 3.39
N LEU A 57 -5.35 9.08 2.99
CA LEU A 57 -4.13 9.39 3.73
C LEU A 57 -3.81 10.90 3.71
N LEU A 58 -3.93 11.55 2.56
CA LEU A 58 -3.72 13.00 2.45
C LEU A 58 -4.74 13.80 3.27
N ASP A 59 -6.01 13.39 3.28
CA ASP A 59 -7.09 14.03 4.06
C ASP A 59 -6.84 13.92 5.57
N LEU A 60 -6.25 12.81 6.02
CA LEU A 60 -5.79 12.60 7.40
C LEU A 60 -4.53 13.43 7.74
N GLY A 61 -4.01 14.23 6.81
CA GLY A 61 -2.81 15.05 7.01
C GLY A 61 -1.50 14.28 6.86
N CYS A 62 -1.52 13.10 6.24
CA CYS A 62 -0.30 12.35 5.92
C CYS A 62 0.54 13.12 4.88
N PRO A 63 1.85 13.30 5.11
CA PRO A 63 2.75 13.85 4.10
C PRO A 63 2.74 13.01 2.81
N GLU A 64 2.88 13.66 1.65
CA GLU A 64 2.79 12.97 0.35
C GLU A 64 3.87 11.87 0.18
N ASP A 65 5.06 12.09 0.72
CA ASP A 65 6.16 11.12 0.71
C ASP A 65 5.82 9.87 1.53
N VAL A 66 5.24 10.05 2.72
CA VAL A 66 4.78 8.95 3.57
C VAL A 66 3.58 8.25 2.94
N MET A 67 2.62 9.00 2.38
CA MET A 67 1.47 8.44 1.67
C MET A 67 1.93 7.54 0.53
N ARG A 68 2.92 7.99 -0.26
CA ARG A 68 3.46 7.22 -1.37
C ARG A 68 4.10 5.91 -0.90
N ASP A 69 4.87 5.96 0.19
CA ASP A 69 5.50 4.77 0.77
C ASP A 69 4.47 3.77 1.30
N GLU A 70 3.42 4.26 1.97
CA GLU A 70 2.30 3.45 2.45
C GLU A 70 1.52 2.80 1.30
N ILE A 71 1.28 3.54 0.21
CA ILE A 71 0.64 3.01 -0.99
C ILE A 71 1.52 1.96 -1.66
N MET A 72 2.84 2.19 -1.78
CA MET A 72 3.76 1.20 -2.33
C MET A 72 3.78 -0.09 -1.49
N SER A 73 3.84 0.04 -0.15
CA SER A 73 3.78 -1.09 0.77
C SER A 73 2.46 -1.85 0.70
N PHE A 74 1.33 -1.14 0.55
CA PHE A 74 0.02 -1.76 0.33
C PHE A 74 -0.04 -2.52 -1.00
N GLN A 75 0.50 -1.94 -2.07
CA GLN A 75 0.53 -2.59 -3.38
C GLN A 75 1.36 -3.89 -3.34
N ASP A 76 2.52 -3.86 -2.67
CA ASP A 76 3.36 -5.05 -2.50
C ASP A 76 2.63 -6.16 -1.72
N ALA A 77 1.98 -5.81 -0.60
CA ALA A 77 1.22 -6.77 0.19
C ALA A 77 0.06 -7.41 -0.61
N VAL A 78 -0.67 -6.62 -1.41
CA VAL A 78 -1.75 -7.15 -2.28
C VAL A 78 -1.18 -8.03 -3.37
N GLN A 79 -0.06 -7.63 -3.98
CA GLN A 79 0.60 -8.42 -5.02
C GLN A 79 1.07 -9.77 -4.47
N MET A 80 1.64 -9.80 -3.25
CA MET A 80 2.00 -11.04 -2.58
C MET A 80 0.76 -11.93 -2.36
N GLU A 81 -0.31 -11.42 -1.74
CA GLU A 81 -1.54 -12.20 -1.50
C GLU A 81 -2.13 -12.74 -2.80
N LEU A 82 -2.11 -11.96 -3.89
CA LEU A 82 -2.55 -12.39 -5.21
C LEU A 82 -1.69 -13.54 -5.76
N MET A 83 -0.36 -13.48 -5.59
CA MET A 83 0.53 -14.59 -5.96
C MET A 83 0.21 -15.85 -5.16
N TRP A 84 -0.08 -15.74 -3.87
CA TRP A 84 -0.49 -16.87 -3.03
C TRP A 84 -1.81 -17.47 -3.51
N LEU A 85 -2.83 -16.65 -3.80
CA LEU A 85 -4.12 -17.11 -4.30
C LEU A 85 -4.00 -17.83 -5.64
N ASN A 86 -3.22 -17.29 -6.57
CA ASN A 86 -2.98 -17.92 -7.86
C ASN A 86 -2.27 -19.27 -7.71
N ARG A 87 -1.23 -19.33 -6.87
CA ARG A 87 -0.49 -20.57 -6.61
C ARG A 87 -1.36 -21.67 -6.00
N ASP A 88 -2.24 -21.31 -5.07
CA ASP A 88 -3.17 -22.26 -4.44
C ASP A 88 -4.18 -22.82 -5.46
N LYS A 89 -4.58 -22.02 -6.45
CA LYS A 89 -5.44 -22.47 -7.55
C LYS A 89 -4.72 -23.40 -8.51
N GLU A 90 -3.49 -23.06 -8.88
CA GLU A 90 -2.66 -23.90 -9.75
C GLU A 90 -2.34 -25.26 -9.12
N ALA A 91 -2.21 -25.33 -7.78
CA ALA A 91 -1.97 -26.58 -7.08
C ALA A 91 -3.22 -27.49 -6.94
N ARG A 92 -4.42 -26.97 -7.22
CA ARG A 92 -5.71 -27.69 -7.12
C ARG A 92 -6.31 -28.06 -8.48
N GLY A 93 -5.75 -27.53 -9.58
CA GLY A 93 -6.14 -27.85 -10.96
C GLY A 93 -5.32 -29.00 -11.51
#